data_AF-A0A849IBQ6-F1
#
_entry.id   AF-A0A849IBQ6-F1
#
_cell.length_a   1.000
_cell.length_b   1.000
_cell.length_c   1.000
_cell.angle_alpha   90.00
_cell.angle_beta   90.00
_cell.angle_gamma   90.00
#
_symmetry.space_group_name_H-M   'P 1'
#
loop_
_entity.id
_entity.type
_entity.pdbx_description
1 polymer ?
#
loop_
_entity_poly.entity_id
_entity_poly.type
_entity_poly.pdbx_seq_one_letter_code
_entity_poly.pdbx_strand_id
1 'polypeptide(L)'
;MIPEGRIRRLEDLKRSVAFLEEKRRHLDDDIVRLKVEIELVLRDDYRPSAPSVATAAIPEGPAAPARPLRSLAARLMLAALEEAGPAGLSGGELNKVVTDGGLTKDAAEKAKARVKANRLAIHNGKRWFSLAGAPPQLRAQTPTNAESSGS
;
A
#
# COMPACT_ATOMS: atom_id res chain seq x y z
N MET A 1 -3.55 -51.60 2.00
CA MET A 1 -3.69 -50.99 3.34
C MET A 1 -2.46 -50.13 3.59
N ILE A 2 -2.61 -48.80 3.71
CA ILE A 2 -1.44 -47.93 3.97
C ILE A 2 -1.16 -47.98 5.49
N PRO A 3 0.08 -48.25 5.92
CA PRO A 3 0.40 -48.28 7.35
C PRO A 3 0.08 -46.92 7.99
N GLU A 4 -0.65 -46.90 9.10
CA GLU A 4 -1.07 -45.65 9.76
C GLU A 4 0.09 -44.70 10.08
N GLY A 5 1.28 -45.25 10.38
CA GLY A 5 2.50 -44.47 10.59
C GLY A 5 2.99 -43.72 9.34
N ARG A 6 2.70 -44.21 8.13
CA ARG A 6 2.99 -43.48 6.88
C ARG A 6 2.03 -42.32 6.68
N ILE A 7 0.78 -42.44 7.10
CA ILE A 7 -0.24 -41.39 6.95
C ILE A 7 0.13 -40.19 7.85
N ARG A 8 0.40 -40.44 9.15
CA ARG A 8 0.84 -39.38 10.08
C ARG A 8 2.10 -38.65 9.59
N ARG A 9 3.10 -39.41 9.14
CA ARG A 9 4.35 -38.82 8.63
C ARG A 9 4.11 -37.94 7.39
N LEU A 10 3.14 -38.31 6.54
CA LEU A 10 2.76 -37.52 5.37
C LEU A 10 2.08 -36.20 5.78
N GLU A 11 1.25 -36.21 6.82
CA GLU A 11 0.60 -35.01 7.35
C GLU A 11 1.59 -34.05 8.01
N ASP A 12 2.55 -34.58 8.77
CA ASP A 12 3.62 -33.78 9.37
C ASP A 12 4.52 -33.13 8.31
N LEU A 13 4.84 -33.88 7.25
CA LEU A 13 5.57 -33.34 6.09
C LEU A 13 4.79 -32.22 5.40
N LYS A 14 3.48 -32.39 5.19
CA LYS A 14 2.63 -31.34 4.59
C LYS A 14 2.59 -30.07 5.43
N ARG A 15 2.46 -30.18 6.75
CA ARG A 15 2.53 -29.04 7.67
C ARG A 15 3.90 -28.35 7.62
N SER A 16 4.96 -29.13 7.58
CA SER A 16 6.33 -28.61 7.47
C SER A 16 6.55 -27.86 6.17
N VAL A 17 6.06 -28.39 5.03
CA VAL A 17 6.12 -27.71 3.74
C VAL A 17 5.33 -26.40 3.76
N ALA A 18 4.10 -26.40 4.27
CA ALA A 18 3.29 -25.19 4.36
C ALA A 18 3.98 -24.09 5.20
N PHE A 19 4.60 -24.47 6.33
CA PHE A 19 5.37 -23.55 7.15
C PHE A 19 6.60 -22.98 6.42
N LEU A 20 7.33 -23.82 5.68
CA LEU A 20 8.49 -23.39 4.90
C LEU A 20 8.07 -22.47 3.74
N GLU A 21 6.93 -22.72 3.10
CA GLU A 21 6.38 -21.82 2.07
C GLU A 21 5.96 -20.47 2.65
N GLU A 22 5.40 -20.44 3.85
CA GLU A 22 5.07 -19.20 4.54
C GLU A 22 6.32 -18.41 4.94
N LYS A 23 7.35 -19.07 5.48
CA LYS A 23 8.64 -18.44 5.72
C LYS A 23 9.28 -17.91 4.43
N ARG A 24 9.20 -18.67 3.33
CA ARG A 24 9.71 -18.23 2.03
C ARG A 24 9.00 -16.97 1.56
N ARG A 25 7.66 -16.91 1.66
CA ARG A 25 6.89 -15.71 1.35
C ARG A 25 7.35 -14.51 2.18
N HIS A 26 7.59 -14.71 3.47
CA HIS A 26 8.08 -13.63 4.34
C HIS A 26 9.47 -13.13 3.94
N LEU A 27 10.38 -14.04 3.58
CA LEU A 27 11.70 -13.68 3.07
C LEU A 27 11.63 -12.98 1.72
N ASP A 28 10.74 -13.41 0.83
CA ASP A 28 10.51 -12.75 -0.46
C ASP A 28 10.01 -11.30 -0.25
N ASP A 29 9.09 -11.09 0.69
CA ASP A 29 8.60 -9.76 1.08
C ASP A 29 9.72 -8.88 1.66
N ASP A 30 10.58 -9.44 2.52
CA ASP A 30 11.72 -8.73 3.13
C ASP A 30 12.79 -8.37 2.09
N ILE A 31 13.10 -9.29 1.16
CA ILE A 31 14.04 -9.03 0.06
C ILE A 31 13.52 -7.88 -0.81
N VAL A 32 12.23 -7.86 -1.13
CA VAL A 32 11.63 -6.77 -1.91
C VAL A 32 11.67 -5.45 -1.15
N ARG A 33 11.33 -5.46 0.15
CA ARG A 33 11.44 -4.28 1.01
C ARG A 33 12.86 -3.72 1.01
N LEU A 34 13.86 -4.58 1.22
CA LEU A 34 15.26 -4.18 1.24
C LEU A 34 15.73 -3.67 -0.12
N LYS A 35 15.27 -4.25 -1.23
CA LYS A 35 15.58 -3.74 -2.59
C LYS A 35 15.06 -2.33 -2.79
N VAL A 36 13.82 -2.04 -2.36
CA VAL A 36 13.25 -0.69 -2.42
C VAL A 36 14.04 0.28 -1.54
N GLU A 37 14.40 -0.14 -0.32
CA GLU A 37 15.19 0.68 0.60
C GLU A 37 16.57 1.00 0.03
N ILE A 38 17.25 0.02 -0.58
CA ILE A 38 18.51 0.20 -1.29
C ILE A 38 18.34 1.18 -2.46
N GLU A 39 17.27 1.04 -3.26
CA GLU A 39 17.03 1.93 -4.40
C GLU A 39 16.75 3.38 -3.97
N LEU A 40 16.05 3.57 -2.85
CA LEU A 40 15.85 4.89 -2.24
C LEU A 40 17.16 5.49 -1.70
N VAL A 41 18.02 4.67 -1.08
CA VAL A 41 19.37 5.08 -0.64
C VAL A 41 20.25 5.48 -1.83
N LEU A 42 20.18 4.74 -2.93
CA LEU A 42 20.99 5.00 -4.13
C LEU A 42 20.51 6.22 -4.94
N ARG A 43 19.29 6.72 -4.72
CA ARG A 43 18.74 7.89 -5.44
C ARG A 43 19.09 9.25 -4.82
N ASP A 44 20.01 9.33 -3.85
CA ASP A 44 20.41 10.56 -3.13
C ASP A 44 19.27 11.28 -2.35
N ASP A 45 18.05 10.73 -2.32
CA ASP A 45 16.92 11.24 -1.53
C ASP A 45 16.78 10.59 -0.15
N TYR A 46 17.67 9.67 0.23
CA TYR A 46 17.66 9.09 1.58
C TYR A 46 18.27 10.07 2.58
N ARG A 47 17.44 10.97 3.11
CA ARG A 47 17.72 11.67 4.36
C ARG A 47 17.36 10.72 5.51
N PRO A 48 18.31 10.10 6.22
CA PRO A 48 17.97 9.48 7.49
C PRO A 48 17.31 10.55 8.35
N SER A 49 16.14 10.27 8.93
CA SER A 49 15.41 11.21 9.78
C SER A 49 16.26 11.56 11.00
N ALA A 50 17.14 12.54 10.85
CA ALA A 50 17.66 13.32 11.96
C ALA A 50 16.58 14.33 12.35
N PRO A 51 16.31 14.54 13.65
CA PRO A 51 15.35 15.54 14.10
C PRO A 51 15.94 16.93 13.81
N SER A 52 15.57 17.49 12.65
CA SER A 52 15.98 18.84 12.27
C SER A 52 14.97 19.83 12.83
N VAL A 53 15.46 20.61 13.79
CA VAL A 53 14.78 21.70 14.47
C VAL A 53 14.22 22.73 13.47
N ALA A 54 13.02 23.19 13.80
CA ALA A 54 12.18 24.25 13.24
C ALA A 54 12.84 25.34 12.38
N THR A 55 12.14 25.78 11.34
CA THR A 55 11.63 27.16 11.21
C THR A 55 10.68 27.29 10.00
N ALA A 56 9.54 27.96 10.26
CA ALA A 56 8.54 28.56 9.36
C ALA A 56 7.31 27.73 8.93
N ALA A 57 6.25 27.93 9.74
CA ALA A 57 4.82 28.09 9.42
C ALA A 57 4.01 26.92 8.83
N ILE A 58 3.18 26.32 9.70
CA ILE A 58 2.09 25.37 9.40
C ILE A 58 0.76 26.16 9.28
N PRO A 59 -0.31 25.58 8.71
CA PRO A 59 -1.44 25.32 9.60
C PRO A 59 -1.79 23.83 9.64
N GLU A 60 -1.84 23.34 10.88
CA GLU A 60 -2.17 21.98 11.27
C GLU A 60 -3.52 21.55 10.70
N GLY A 61 -3.51 20.51 9.87
CA GLY A 61 -4.61 19.55 9.84
C GLY A 61 -4.16 18.32 10.64
N PRO A 62 -5.01 17.72 11.49
CA PRO A 62 -4.65 16.49 12.18
C PRO A 62 -4.45 15.41 11.11
N ALA A 63 -3.19 15.12 10.79
CA ALA A 63 -2.82 13.93 10.03
C ALA A 63 -3.19 12.75 10.93
N ALA A 64 -4.43 12.27 10.78
CA ALA A 64 -4.87 11.02 11.38
C ALA A 64 -3.79 9.98 11.05
N PRO A 65 -3.28 9.21 12.04
CA PRO A 65 -2.24 8.23 11.78
C PRO A 65 -2.78 7.27 10.73
N ALA A 66 -2.28 7.38 9.51
CA ALA A 66 -2.67 6.53 8.41
C ALA A 66 -2.37 5.10 8.85
N ARG A 67 -3.43 4.35 9.16
CA ARG A 67 -3.32 2.98 9.63
C ARG A 67 -2.40 2.26 8.63
N PRO A 68 -1.25 1.70 9.07
CA PRO A 68 -0.23 1.27 8.14
C PRO A 68 -0.82 0.28 7.15
N LEU A 69 -0.86 0.65 5.88
CA LEU A 69 -1.32 -0.25 4.83
C LEU A 69 -0.36 -1.43 4.77
N ARG A 70 -0.79 -2.56 5.33
CA ARG A 70 -0.01 -3.81 5.29
C ARG A 70 0.16 -4.37 3.88
N SER A 71 -0.68 -3.94 2.93
CA SER A 71 -0.62 -4.40 1.54
C SER A 71 0.42 -3.62 0.74
N LEU A 72 1.44 -4.33 0.25
CA LEU A 72 2.49 -3.78 -0.61
C LEU A 72 1.92 -3.11 -1.88
N ALA A 73 0.97 -3.77 -2.56
CA ALA A 73 0.30 -3.20 -3.73
C ALA A 73 -0.40 -1.86 -3.43
N ALA A 74 -1.04 -1.73 -2.27
CA ALA A 74 -1.70 -0.49 -1.86
C ALA A 74 -0.69 0.63 -1.55
N ARG A 75 0.47 0.29 -0.98
CA ARG A 75 1.56 1.25 -0.74
C ARG A 75 2.18 1.74 -2.06
N LEU A 76 2.49 0.83 -2.98
CA LEU A 76 3.01 1.19 -4.31
C LEU A 76 2.05 2.11 -5.07
N MET A 77 0.75 1.81 -5.04
CA MET A 77 -0.26 2.68 -5.66
C MET A 77 -0.30 4.07 -5.04
N LEU A 78 -0.25 4.19 -3.71
CA LEU A 78 -0.29 5.51 -3.07
C LEU A 78 0.96 6.33 -3.35
N ALA A 79 2.15 5.72 -3.29
CA ALA A 79 3.39 6.40 -3.63
C ALA A 79 3.35 6.95 -5.08
N ALA A 80 2.90 6.13 -6.04
CA ALA A 80 2.77 6.56 -7.42
C ALA A 80 1.70 7.65 -7.61
N LEU A 81 0.62 7.62 -6.83
CA LEU A 81 -0.40 8.68 -6.85
C LEU A 81 0.07 9.99 -6.21
N GLU A 82 0.92 9.91 -5.19
CA GLU A 82 1.56 11.08 -4.57
C GLU A 82 2.57 11.71 -5.54
N GLU A 83 3.38 10.90 -6.22
CA GLU A 83 4.32 11.36 -7.25
C GLU A 83 3.59 12.00 -8.46
N ALA A 84 2.50 11.38 -8.91
CA ALA A 84 1.68 11.94 -9.99
C ALA A 84 0.94 13.23 -9.58
N GLY A 85 0.76 13.47 -8.28
CA GLY A 85 0.12 14.65 -7.70
C GLY A 85 -1.21 15.02 -8.39
N PRO A 86 -1.39 16.28 -8.85
CA PRO A 86 -2.64 16.74 -9.42
C PRO A 86 -2.92 16.19 -10.82
N ALA A 87 -1.93 15.60 -11.50
CA ALA A 87 -2.16 14.95 -12.80
C ALA A 87 -2.94 13.64 -12.64
N GLY A 88 -2.68 12.92 -11.55
CA GLY A 88 -3.30 11.64 -11.23
C GLY A 88 -2.99 10.53 -12.25
N LEU A 89 -3.33 9.30 -11.87
CA LEU A 89 -3.05 8.10 -12.68
C LEU A 89 -4.34 7.44 -13.17
N SER A 90 -4.32 6.91 -14.38
CA SER A 90 -5.40 6.05 -14.87
C SER A 90 -5.39 4.68 -14.17
N GLY A 91 -6.52 3.97 -14.26
CA GLY A 91 -6.62 2.62 -13.71
C GLY A 91 -5.64 1.62 -14.36
N GLY A 92 -5.24 1.85 -15.61
CA GLY A 92 -4.23 1.06 -16.31
C GLY A 92 -2.82 1.36 -15.83
N GLU A 93 -2.49 2.63 -15.60
CA GLU A 93 -1.19 3.04 -15.05
C GLU A 93 -1.00 2.51 -13.62
N LEU A 94 -2.05 2.55 -12.78
CA LEU A 94 -1.99 1.94 -11.45
C LEU A 94 -1.75 0.44 -11.49
N ASN A 95 -2.38 -0.26 -12.45
CA ASN A 95 -2.13 -1.69 -12.63
C ASN A 95 -0.69 -1.93 -13.05
N LYS A 96 -0.15 -1.10 -13.94
CA LYS A 96 1.24 -1.18 -14.40
C LYS A 96 2.23 -0.96 -13.25
N VAL A 97 2.01 0.05 -12.40
CA VAL A 97 2.84 0.30 -11.19
C VAL A 97 2.93 -0.94 -10.31
N VAL A 98 1.82 -1.63 -10.09
CA VAL A 98 1.79 -2.83 -9.26
C VAL A 98 2.44 -4.03 -9.96
N THR A 99 2.24 -4.20 -11.27
CA THR A 99 2.88 -5.30 -12.02
C THR A 99 4.37 -5.11 -12.23
N ASP A 100 4.82 -3.87 -12.45
CA ASP A 100 6.24 -3.53 -12.58
C ASP A 100 6.96 -3.73 -11.23
N GLY A 101 6.23 -3.59 -10.11
CA GLY A 101 6.67 -4.01 -8.77
C GLY A 101 6.67 -5.52 -8.51
N GLY A 102 6.44 -6.35 -9.53
CA GLY A 102 6.48 -7.82 -9.44
C GLY A 102 5.21 -8.47 -8.88
N LEU A 103 4.12 -7.73 -8.73
CA LEU A 103 2.86 -8.23 -8.17
C LEU A 103 1.83 -8.54 -9.26
N THR A 104 0.78 -9.27 -8.89
CA THR A 104 -0.25 -9.70 -9.85
C THR A 104 -1.27 -8.59 -10.12
N LYS A 105 -1.93 -8.67 -11.29
CA LYS A 105 -3.05 -7.80 -11.65
C LYS A 105 -4.22 -7.91 -10.66
N ASP A 106 -4.49 -9.09 -10.11
CA ASP A 106 -5.49 -9.29 -9.05
C ASP A 106 -5.14 -8.52 -7.77
N ALA A 107 -3.85 -8.51 -7.39
CA ALA A 107 -3.38 -7.71 -6.26
C ALA A 107 -3.59 -6.20 -6.51
N ALA A 108 -3.45 -5.75 -7.76
CA ALA A 108 -3.71 -4.36 -8.14
C ALA A 108 -5.18 -3.97 -7.98
N GLU A 109 -6.12 -4.81 -8.42
CA GLU A 109 -7.55 -4.54 -8.27
C GLU A 109 -7.99 -4.55 -6.79
N LYS A 110 -7.45 -5.49 -5.99
CA LYS A 110 -7.64 -5.51 -4.53
C LYS A 110 -7.05 -4.27 -3.86
N ALA A 111 -5.92 -3.78 -4.33
CA ALA A 111 -5.30 -2.56 -3.83
C ALA A 111 -6.16 -1.33 -4.10
N LYS A 112 -6.71 -1.16 -5.31
CA LYS A 112 -7.66 -0.07 -5.66
C LYS A 112 -8.86 -0.04 -4.72
N ALA A 113 -9.49 -1.19 -4.52
CA ALA A 113 -10.62 -1.31 -3.60
C ALA A 113 -10.22 -0.91 -2.17
N ARG A 114 -9.02 -1.31 -1.73
CA ARG A 114 -8.52 -1.03 -0.38
C ARG A 114 -8.12 0.43 -0.17
N VAL A 115 -7.44 1.08 -1.11
CA VAL A 115 -7.09 2.52 -0.99
C VAL A 115 -8.33 3.40 -1.04
N LYS A 116 -9.36 3.01 -1.82
CA LYS A 116 -10.67 3.67 -1.83
C LYS A 116 -11.41 3.47 -0.51
N ALA A 117 -11.49 2.25 0.00
CA ALA A 117 -12.18 1.93 1.25
C ALA A 117 -11.56 2.64 2.46
N ASN A 118 -10.24 2.81 2.47
CA ASN A 118 -9.53 3.53 3.52
C ASN A 118 -9.48 5.06 3.31
N ARG A 119 -10.15 5.58 2.26
CA ARG A 119 -10.18 7.01 1.91
C ARG A 119 -8.79 7.62 1.68
N LEU A 120 -7.85 6.82 1.19
CA LEU A 120 -6.48 7.26 0.89
C LEU A 120 -6.33 7.74 -0.56
N ALA A 121 -7.26 7.35 -1.43
CA ALA A 121 -7.31 7.78 -2.82
C ALA A 121 -8.73 8.14 -3.26
N ILE A 122 -8.83 9.12 -4.16
CA ILE A 122 -10.07 9.60 -4.79
C ILE A 122 -10.08 9.12 -6.24
N HIS A 123 -11.23 8.64 -6.71
CA HIS A 123 -11.44 8.28 -8.11
C HIS A 123 -12.54 9.16 -8.71
N ASN A 124 -12.24 9.87 -9.80
CA ASN A 124 -13.19 10.76 -10.48
C ASN A 124 -13.89 10.11 -11.70
N GLY A 125 -13.75 8.80 -11.87
CA GLY A 125 -14.28 8.06 -13.03
C GLY A 125 -13.30 7.87 -14.18
N LYS A 126 -12.26 8.71 -14.29
CA LYS A 126 -11.20 8.59 -15.32
C LYS A 126 -9.82 8.39 -14.73
N ARG A 127 -9.52 9.08 -13.63
CA ARG A 127 -8.22 9.09 -12.96
C ARG A 127 -8.37 8.92 -11.46
N TRP A 128 -7.31 8.42 -10.88
CA TRP A 128 -7.09 8.24 -9.46
C TRP A 128 -6.12 9.30 -8.97
N PHE A 129 -6.38 9.77 -7.75
CA PHE A 129 -5.58 10.79 -7.08
C PHE A 129 -5.34 10.34 -5.65
N SER A 130 -4.17 10.64 -5.10
CA SER A 130 -3.97 10.53 -3.65
C SER A 130 -4.79 11.64 -2.96
N LEU A 131 -5.19 11.42 -1.71
CA LEU A 131 -5.88 12.46 -0.94
C LEU A 131 -5.03 13.74 -0.86
N ALA A 132 -3.70 13.59 -0.70
CA ALA A 132 -2.72 14.66 -0.63
C ALA A 132 -2.33 15.28 -2.00
N GLY A 133 -2.64 14.63 -3.12
CA GLY A 133 -2.39 15.14 -4.48
C GLY A 133 -3.65 15.60 -5.23
N ALA A 134 -4.83 15.29 -4.72
CA ALA A 134 -6.09 15.59 -5.40
C ALA A 134 -6.34 17.11 -5.54
N PRO A 135 -6.85 17.57 -6.70
CA PRO A 135 -7.32 18.94 -6.88
C PRO A 135 -8.33 19.37 -5.81
N PRO A 136 -8.37 20.65 -5.40
CA PRO A 136 -9.25 21.13 -4.36
C PRO A 136 -10.73 20.79 -4.60
N GLN A 137 -11.17 20.82 -5.88
CA GLN A 137 -12.56 20.51 -6.24
C GLN A 137 -12.92 19.03 -6.00
N LEU A 138 -11.95 18.12 -6.06
CA LEU A 138 -12.16 16.69 -5.82
C LEU A 138 -12.07 16.34 -4.32
N ARG A 139 -11.24 17.06 -3.55
CA ARG A 139 -11.17 16.91 -2.09
C ARG A 139 -12.48 17.29 -1.39
N ALA A 140 -13.15 18.33 -1.89
CA ALA A 140 -14.43 18.80 -1.36
C ALA A 140 -15.61 17.82 -1.60
N GLN A 141 -15.45 16.85 -2.50
CA GLN A 141 -16.47 15.84 -2.82
C GLN A 141 -16.37 14.58 -1.93
N THR A 142 -15.38 14.51 -1.04
CA THR A 142 -15.35 13.47 -0.01
C THR A 142 -16.43 13.84 1.01
N PRO A 143 -17.51 13.04 1.19
CA PRO A 143 -18.51 13.36 2.19
C PRO A 143 -17.87 13.29 3.57
N THR A 144 -17.64 14.47 4.15
CA THR A 144 -17.56 14.65 5.59
C THR A 144 -18.91 14.19 6.13
N ASN A 145 -18.99 12.94 6.62
CA ASN A 145 -19.99 12.58 7.62
C ASN A 145 -19.56 13.26 8.92
N ALA A 146 -19.72 14.57 8.99
CA ALA A 146 -20.07 15.25 10.22
C ALA A 146 -21.59 15.41 10.19
N GLU A 147 -22.23 15.30 11.34
CA GLU A 147 -23.70 15.34 11.55
C GLU A 147 -24.41 13.98 11.52
N SER A 148 -24.15 13.18 12.56
CA SER A 148 -25.22 12.47 13.26
C SER A 148 -25.17 12.87 14.74
N SER A 149 -25.73 14.02 15.03
CA SER A 149 -26.22 14.42 16.35
C SER A 149 -27.29 15.48 16.14
N GLY A 150 -28.50 15.22 16.66
CA GLY A 150 -29.71 16.03 16.51
C GLY A 150 -30.67 15.37 15.51
N SER A 151 -31.85 14.86 15.89
CA SER A 151 -32.72 15.21 17.02
C SER A 151 -33.48 13.99 17.55
#